data_AF-A0A2R6JGU0-F1
#
_entry.id   AF-A0A2R6JGU0-F1
#
_cell.length_a   1.000
_cell.length_b   1.000
_cell.length_c   1.000
_cell.angle_alpha   90.00
_cell.angle_beta   90.00
_cell.angle_gamma   90.00
#
_symmetry.space_group_name_H-M   'P 1'
#
loop_
_entity.id
_entity.type
_entity.pdbx_description
1 polymer ?
#
loop_
_entity_poly.entity_id
_entity_poly.type
_entity_poly.pdbx_seq_one_letter_code
_entity_poly.pdbx_strand_id
1 'polypeptide(L)'
;MSNHQKRLSVPNSWPVERKEETYTTKAGAGPHGEGGVPLLIVLRDVLGYVDSRKEARYALGQDSVLVNGTPVSEERRPIGMFDILAFREREEYYRVFPDEGGRLSLTPIDADAAGSKLGKIVGKRQVPGGDTQLTLHDGRTLVVEDDSPYSNNDSIVVSNEGEEVVAHFTYEEGALVTAVRGAHAGRIGTIDEIQVTPGSSDNNVLIEDFEGDEDFETVEEYVVVIDENFVEGGDGASGTEEEIKTEAETETETETEADADDDADDEDADDGGDDE
;
A
#
# COMPACT_ATOMS: atom_id res chain seq x y z
N MET A 1 24.09 -7.08 -22.46
CA MET A 1 23.80 -7.00 -21.01
C MET A 1 23.99 -8.37 -20.40
N SER A 2 24.63 -8.48 -19.22
CA SER A 2 24.82 -9.76 -18.52
C SER A 2 23.49 -10.27 -17.94
N ASN A 3 23.19 -11.56 -18.14
CA ASN A 3 22.04 -12.23 -17.53
C ASN A 3 22.33 -12.79 -16.13
N HIS A 4 23.59 -12.74 -15.70
CA HIS A 4 24.05 -13.32 -14.44
C HIS A 4 24.62 -12.23 -13.53
N GLN A 5 24.36 -12.38 -12.23
CA GLN A 5 24.93 -11.57 -11.16
C GLN A 5 25.61 -12.51 -10.16
N LYS A 6 26.78 -12.11 -9.64
CA LYS A 6 27.39 -12.89 -8.55
C LYS A 6 26.53 -12.73 -7.30
N ARG A 7 26.31 -13.80 -6.54
CA ARG A 7 25.51 -13.73 -5.30
C ARG A 7 26.18 -12.81 -4.27
N LEU A 8 27.52 -12.69 -4.31
CA LEU A 8 28.28 -11.72 -3.52
C LEU A 8 27.97 -10.25 -3.85
N SER A 9 27.48 -9.93 -5.05
CA SER A 9 27.23 -8.55 -5.51
C SER A 9 25.74 -8.18 -5.54
N VAL A 10 24.87 -8.94 -4.87
CA VAL A 10 23.45 -8.59 -4.74
C VAL A 10 23.27 -7.39 -3.78
N PRO A 11 22.16 -6.65 -3.85
CA PRO A 11 21.78 -5.68 -2.81
C PRO A 11 21.61 -6.34 -1.43
N ASN A 12 21.83 -5.59 -0.35
CA ASN A 12 21.62 -6.12 1.02
C ASN A 12 20.14 -6.36 1.34
N SER A 13 19.24 -5.66 0.63
CA SER A 13 17.79 -5.80 0.79
C SER A 13 17.25 -7.14 0.32
N TRP A 14 18.02 -7.90 -0.47
CA TRP A 14 17.56 -9.19 -0.95
C TRP A 14 17.68 -10.25 0.16
N PRO A 15 16.61 -11.02 0.43
CA PRO A 15 16.63 -12.10 1.42
C PRO A 15 17.33 -13.35 0.85
N VAL A 16 18.64 -13.24 0.57
CA VAL A 16 19.45 -14.35 0.03
C VAL A 16 20.80 -14.48 0.74
N GLU A 17 21.24 -15.73 0.89
CA GLU A 17 22.54 -16.04 1.46
C GLU A 17 23.66 -15.90 0.43
N ARG A 18 24.58 -14.95 0.66
CA ARG A 18 25.61 -14.58 -0.34
C ARG A 18 26.67 -15.66 -0.62
N LYS A 19 26.83 -16.63 0.28
CA LYS A 19 27.96 -17.59 0.29
C LYS A 19 27.58 -19.03 -0.04
N GLU A 20 26.30 -19.34 -0.23
CA GLU A 20 25.88 -20.69 -0.63
C GLU A 20 26.24 -20.98 -2.10
N GLU A 21 25.94 -20.02 -2.98
CA GLU A 21 26.05 -20.18 -4.43
C GLU A 21 26.86 -19.06 -5.06
N THR A 22 27.52 -19.36 -6.19
CA THR A 22 28.37 -18.36 -6.87
C THR A 22 27.53 -17.30 -7.59
N TYR A 23 26.42 -17.70 -8.20
CA TYR A 23 25.60 -16.87 -9.07
C TYR A 23 24.16 -16.81 -8.59
N THR A 24 23.49 -15.71 -8.92
CA THR A 24 22.06 -15.55 -8.79
C THR A 24 21.47 -14.93 -10.06
N THR A 25 20.15 -14.93 -10.12
CA THR A 25 19.39 -14.27 -11.18
C THR A 25 19.44 -12.76 -10.97
N LYS A 26 19.80 -12.02 -12.03
CA LYS A 26 19.76 -10.56 -12.01
C LYS A 26 18.32 -10.08 -12.22
N ALA A 27 17.90 -9.10 -11.42
CA ALA A 27 16.66 -8.36 -11.64
C ALA A 27 16.56 -7.82 -13.08
N GLY A 28 15.39 -7.99 -13.69
CA GLY A 28 15.08 -7.45 -15.00
C GLY A 28 14.81 -5.94 -14.95
N ALA A 29 14.56 -5.35 -16.12
CA ALA A 29 13.94 -4.03 -16.16
C ALA A 29 12.47 -4.17 -15.73
N GLY A 30 12.00 -3.25 -14.90
CA GLY A 30 10.64 -3.27 -14.36
C GLY A 30 10.44 -2.24 -13.25
N PRO A 31 9.29 -2.30 -12.55
CA PRO A 31 8.85 -1.34 -11.55
C PRO A 31 9.93 -0.87 -10.58
N HIS A 32 10.60 -1.83 -9.94
CA HIS A 32 11.57 -1.58 -8.88
C HIS A 32 13.03 -1.68 -9.34
N GLY A 33 13.27 -1.70 -10.66
CA GLY A 33 14.59 -1.68 -11.28
C GLY A 33 15.55 -2.75 -10.74
N GLU A 34 16.83 -2.38 -10.56
CA GLU A 34 17.88 -3.30 -10.06
C GLU A 34 17.82 -3.50 -8.54
N GLY A 35 17.08 -2.67 -7.81
CA GLY A 35 16.90 -2.77 -6.36
C GLY A 35 15.87 -3.83 -5.96
N GLY A 36 14.86 -4.07 -6.81
CA GLY A 36 13.83 -5.08 -6.57
C GLY A 36 14.36 -6.51 -6.61
N VAL A 37 13.73 -7.38 -5.82
CA VAL A 37 14.04 -8.81 -5.75
C VAL A 37 13.39 -9.52 -6.93
N PRO A 38 14.14 -10.27 -7.75
CA PRO A 38 13.58 -11.11 -8.80
C PRO A 38 12.53 -12.06 -8.24
N LEU A 39 11.38 -12.17 -8.92
CA LEU A 39 10.31 -13.09 -8.53
C LEU A 39 10.79 -14.53 -8.29
N LEU A 40 11.77 -15.01 -9.07
CA LEU A 40 12.40 -16.32 -8.85
C LEU A 40 12.97 -16.50 -7.43
N ILE A 41 13.60 -15.46 -6.88
CA ILE A 41 14.20 -15.50 -5.55
C ILE A 41 13.10 -15.58 -4.50
N VAL A 42 12.01 -14.83 -4.68
CA VAL A 42 10.87 -14.89 -3.76
C VAL A 42 10.25 -16.30 -3.75
N LEU A 43 10.02 -16.89 -4.93
CA LEU A 43 9.40 -18.22 -5.03
C LEU A 43 10.29 -19.34 -4.49
N ARG A 44 11.61 -19.25 -4.68
CA ARG A 44 12.56 -20.33 -4.35
C ARG A 44 13.23 -20.14 -3.00
N ASP A 45 13.88 -19.00 -2.79
CA ASP A 45 14.73 -18.76 -1.62
C ASP A 45 13.92 -18.28 -0.41
N VAL A 46 12.78 -17.60 -0.62
CA VAL A 46 11.92 -17.09 0.48
C VAL A 46 10.78 -18.07 0.80
N LEU A 47 9.93 -18.38 -0.19
CA LEU A 47 8.74 -19.20 0.01
C LEU A 47 9.00 -20.71 -0.14
N GLY A 48 10.05 -21.10 -0.87
CA GLY A 48 10.36 -22.52 -1.11
C GLY A 48 9.31 -23.27 -1.93
N TYR A 49 8.53 -22.56 -2.77
CA TYR A 49 7.45 -23.17 -3.57
C TYR A 49 7.98 -23.88 -4.82
N VAL A 50 9.20 -23.53 -5.23
CA VAL A 50 9.89 -24.11 -6.38
C VAL A 50 11.35 -24.35 -6.02
N ASP A 51 11.94 -25.43 -6.51
CA ASP A 51 13.36 -25.74 -6.29
C ASP A 51 14.22 -25.18 -7.43
N SER A 52 13.65 -25.08 -8.63
CA SER A 52 14.37 -24.75 -9.85
C SER A 52 13.73 -23.62 -10.65
N ARG A 53 14.55 -22.92 -11.45
CA ARG A 53 14.08 -21.92 -12.42
C ARG A 53 13.07 -22.50 -13.43
N LYS A 54 13.18 -23.79 -13.74
CA LYS A 54 12.26 -24.46 -14.68
C LYS A 54 10.86 -24.57 -14.09
N GLU A 55 10.75 -24.93 -12.81
CA GLU A 55 9.47 -24.99 -12.09
C GLU A 55 8.88 -23.60 -11.90
N ALA A 56 9.70 -22.61 -11.54
CA ALA A 56 9.25 -21.21 -11.47
C ALA A 56 8.61 -20.78 -12.80
N ARG A 57 9.29 -21.00 -13.93
CA ARG A 57 8.75 -20.66 -15.25
C ARG A 57 7.50 -21.46 -15.59
N TYR A 58 7.41 -22.72 -15.16
CA TYR A 58 6.22 -23.53 -15.36
C TYR A 58 5.02 -22.93 -14.61
N ALA A 59 5.18 -22.59 -13.33
CA ALA A 59 4.13 -21.95 -12.52
C ALA A 59 3.71 -20.59 -13.10
N LEU A 60 4.68 -19.74 -13.48
CA LEU A 60 4.40 -18.45 -14.12
C LEU A 60 3.69 -18.60 -15.48
N GLY A 61 4.00 -19.67 -16.21
CA GLY A 61 3.34 -19.99 -17.49
C GLY A 61 1.92 -20.56 -17.34
N GLN A 62 1.44 -20.81 -16.12
CA GLN A 62 0.05 -21.18 -15.84
C GLN A 62 -0.77 -20.02 -15.27
N ASP A 63 -0.20 -18.80 -15.20
CA ASP A 63 -0.85 -17.63 -14.61
C ASP A 63 -1.29 -17.87 -13.14
N SER A 64 -0.60 -18.75 -12.42
CA SER A 64 -0.88 -19.09 -11.01
C SER A 64 -0.40 -18.00 -10.04
N VAL A 65 0.56 -17.17 -10.46
CA VAL A 65 1.17 -16.10 -9.65
C VAL A 65 0.81 -14.74 -10.25
N LEU A 66 0.24 -13.88 -9.42
CA LEU A 66 -0.13 -12.52 -9.79
C LEU A 66 0.70 -11.56 -8.95
N VAL A 67 1.11 -10.47 -9.60
CA VAL A 67 1.76 -9.34 -8.94
C VAL A 67 0.87 -8.14 -9.17
N ASN A 68 0.37 -7.54 -8.08
CA ASN A 68 -0.56 -6.41 -8.12
C ASN A 68 -1.78 -6.69 -9.04
N GLY A 69 -2.41 -7.87 -8.87
CA GLY A 69 -3.56 -8.30 -9.68
C GLY A 69 -3.27 -8.74 -11.12
N THR A 70 -2.05 -8.56 -11.63
CA THR A 70 -1.69 -8.96 -13.00
C THR A 70 -0.87 -10.25 -13.03
N PRO A 71 -1.22 -11.25 -13.86
CA PRO A 71 -0.41 -12.45 -14.02
C PRO A 71 0.95 -12.11 -14.61
N VAL A 72 2.02 -12.68 -14.02
CA VAL A 72 3.40 -12.42 -14.44
C VAL A 72 4.00 -13.67 -15.07
N SER A 73 4.59 -13.51 -16.25
CA SER A 73 5.26 -14.60 -16.98
C SER A 73 6.79 -14.61 -16.85
N GLU A 74 7.40 -13.47 -16.46
CA GLU A 74 8.85 -13.30 -16.40
C GLU A 74 9.39 -13.50 -14.98
N GLU A 75 10.24 -14.51 -14.79
CA GLU A 75 10.81 -14.83 -13.47
C GLU A 75 11.79 -13.79 -12.93
N ARG A 76 12.26 -12.89 -13.80
CA ARG A 76 13.19 -11.79 -13.46
C ARG A 76 12.48 -10.50 -13.09
N ARG A 77 11.13 -10.48 -13.09
CA ARG A 77 10.35 -9.31 -12.69
C ARG A 77 10.84 -8.82 -11.32
N PRO A 78 11.31 -7.56 -11.21
CA PRO A 78 11.71 -7.01 -9.92
C PRO A 78 10.46 -6.74 -9.09
N ILE A 79 10.36 -7.45 -7.97
CA ILE A 79 9.37 -7.24 -6.91
C ILE A 79 9.99 -6.28 -5.89
N GLY A 80 9.24 -5.29 -5.47
CA GLY A 80 9.70 -4.33 -4.47
C GLY A 80 8.65 -4.08 -3.42
N MET A 81 8.82 -2.96 -2.73
CA MET A 81 8.00 -2.62 -1.59
C MET A 81 6.54 -2.37 -1.99
N PHE A 82 5.61 -2.74 -1.11
CA PHE A 82 4.16 -2.63 -1.28
C PHE A 82 3.58 -3.42 -2.47
N ASP A 83 4.41 -4.18 -3.20
CA ASP A 83 3.89 -5.12 -4.18
C ASP A 83 3.09 -6.22 -3.45
N ILE A 84 2.01 -6.64 -4.09
CA ILE A 84 1.14 -7.71 -3.61
C ILE A 84 1.36 -8.93 -4.48
N LEU A 85 1.69 -10.05 -3.85
CA LEU A 85 1.83 -11.36 -4.47
C LEU A 85 0.61 -12.19 -4.14
N ALA A 86 -0.13 -12.61 -5.16
CA ALA A 86 -1.28 -13.50 -4.99
C ALA A 86 -1.02 -14.84 -5.69
N PHE A 87 -1.32 -15.93 -4.97
CA PHE A 87 -1.18 -17.31 -5.44
C PHE A 87 -2.55 -17.96 -5.58
N ARG A 88 -3.12 -17.93 -6.79
CA ARG A 88 -4.50 -18.38 -7.06
C ARG A 88 -4.80 -19.80 -6.59
N GLU A 89 -3.89 -20.73 -6.85
CA GLU A 89 -4.10 -22.16 -6.54
C GLU A 89 -4.00 -22.46 -5.03
N ARG A 90 -3.42 -21.54 -4.26
CA ARG A 90 -3.21 -21.69 -2.82
C ARG A 90 -4.11 -20.78 -1.98
N GLU A 91 -4.76 -19.81 -2.62
CA GLU A 91 -5.56 -18.78 -1.93
C GLU A 91 -4.74 -18.00 -0.89
N GLU A 92 -3.44 -17.82 -1.18
CA GLU A 92 -2.49 -17.11 -0.34
C GLU A 92 -2.15 -15.74 -0.95
N TYR A 93 -2.10 -14.71 -0.11
CA TYR A 93 -1.79 -13.35 -0.49
C TYR A 93 -0.73 -12.78 0.43
N TYR A 94 0.26 -12.11 -0.14
CA TYR A 94 1.36 -11.52 0.60
C TYR A 94 1.60 -10.09 0.13
N ARG A 95 1.85 -9.19 1.09
CA ARG A 95 2.37 -7.85 0.83
C ARG A 95 3.87 -7.85 1.10
N VAL A 96 4.62 -7.23 0.20
CA VAL A 96 6.06 -7.05 0.40
C VAL A 96 6.30 -5.81 1.25
N PHE A 97 6.97 -5.98 2.39
CA PHE A 97 7.29 -4.91 3.34
C PHE A 97 8.78 -4.97 3.72
N PRO A 98 9.43 -3.85 4.08
CA PRO A 98 10.78 -3.89 4.62
C PRO A 98 10.73 -4.43 6.06
N ASP A 99 11.59 -5.39 6.35
CA ASP A 99 11.86 -5.88 7.70
C ASP A 99 12.97 -5.06 8.37
N GLU A 100 13.11 -5.21 9.69
CA GLU A 100 14.20 -4.61 10.45
C GLU A 100 15.57 -4.97 9.84
N GLY A 101 16.34 -3.94 9.49
CA GLY A 101 17.62 -4.10 8.77
C GLY A 101 17.50 -4.07 7.24
N GLY A 102 16.31 -3.72 6.73
CA GLY A 102 16.07 -3.36 5.33
C GLY A 102 16.02 -4.51 4.35
N ARG A 103 15.83 -5.74 4.83
CA ARG A 103 15.54 -6.91 3.98
C ARG A 103 14.08 -6.90 3.61
N LEU A 104 13.75 -7.41 2.42
CA LEU A 104 12.35 -7.57 2.04
C LEU A 104 11.77 -8.81 2.73
N SER A 105 10.69 -8.61 3.48
CA SER A 105 9.85 -9.65 4.06
C SER A 105 8.50 -9.72 3.35
N LEU A 106 7.79 -10.81 3.59
CA LEU A 106 6.45 -11.06 3.09
C LEU A 106 5.49 -11.12 4.27
N THR A 107 4.58 -10.16 4.35
CA THR A 107 3.52 -10.14 5.35
C THR A 107 2.26 -10.77 4.74
N PRO A 108 1.70 -11.85 5.32
CA PRO A 108 0.43 -12.40 4.88
C PRO A 108 -0.68 -11.36 4.97
N ILE A 109 -1.58 -11.33 3.99
CA ILE A 109 -2.75 -10.44 3.98
C ILE A 109 -4.00 -11.20 3.54
N ASP A 110 -5.17 -10.64 3.83
CA ASP A 110 -6.43 -11.18 3.32
C ASP A 110 -6.68 -10.85 1.84
N ALA A 111 -7.58 -11.59 1.22
CA ALA A 111 -7.95 -11.41 -0.19
C ALA A 111 -8.50 -10.00 -0.48
N ASP A 112 -9.25 -9.41 0.45
CA ASP A 112 -9.81 -8.07 0.31
C ASP A 112 -8.70 -7.00 0.31
N ALA A 113 -7.74 -7.11 1.24
CA ALA A 113 -6.57 -6.24 1.29
C ALA A 113 -5.62 -6.42 0.10
N ALA A 114 -5.74 -7.54 -0.63
CA ALA A 114 -4.98 -7.80 -1.86
C ALA A 114 -5.57 -7.09 -3.10
N GLY A 115 -6.76 -6.51 -3.00
CA GLY A 115 -7.44 -5.79 -4.09
C GLY A 115 -6.86 -4.41 -4.39
N SER A 116 -6.14 -3.81 -3.44
CA SER A 116 -5.56 -2.47 -3.55
C SER A 116 -4.17 -2.42 -2.96
N LYS A 117 -3.35 -1.46 -3.41
CA LYS A 117 -1.96 -1.33 -2.96
C LYS A 117 -1.60 0.10 -2.64
N LEU A 118 -0.69 0.28 -1.69
CA LEU A 118 -0.13 1.57 -1.34
C LEU A 118 0.94 1.99 -2.35
N GLY A 119 0.93 3.26 -2.74
CA GLY A 119 1.95 3.87 -3.60
C GLY A 119 2.31 5.28 -3.16
N LYS A 120 3.58 5.49 -2.80
CA LYS A 120 4.14 6.83 -2.63
C LYS A 120 4.24 7.56 -3.97
N ILE A 121 3.81 8.83 -4.00
CA ILE A 121 3.95 9.75 -5.13
C ILE A 121 5.38 10.30 -5.13
N VAL A 122 6.14 9.95 -6.17
CA VAL A 122 7.54 10.38 -6.35
C VAL A 122 7.64 11.58 -7.29
N GLY A 123 6.63 11.79 -8.14
CA GLY A 123 6.62 12.96 -9.01
C GLY A 123 5.23 13.34 -9.49
N LYS A 124 5.01 14.66 -9.56
CA LYS A 124 3.83 15.30 -10.12
C LYS A 124 4.24 16.13 -11.33
N ARG A 125 3.52 15.99 -12.45
CA ARG A 125 3.80 16.75 -13.68
C ARG A 125 2.52 17.03 -14.46
N GLN A 126 2.30 18.26 -14.89
CA GLN A 126 1.24 18.59 -15.84
C GLN A 126 1.51 17.99 -17.22
N VAL A 127 0.47 17.38 -17.80
CA VAL A 127 0.48 16.79 -19.14
C VAL A 127 -0.27 17.67 -20.14
N PRO A 128 0.02 17.57 -21.44
CA PRO A 128 -0.74 18.28 -22.46
C PRO A 128 -2.23 17.87 -22.39
N GLY A 129 -3.10 18.83 -22.12
CA GLY A 129 -4.52 18.56 -21.82
C GLY A 129 -5.01 19.33 -20.61
N GLY A 130 -4.08 19.74 -19.73
CA GLY A 130 -4.40 20.46 -18.48
C GLY A 130 -4.39 19.55 -17.27
N ASP A 131 -4.50 18.23 -17.47
CA ASP A 131 -4.45 17.24 -16.40
C ASP A 131 -3.05 17.12 -15.81
N THR A 132 -2.99 16.51 -14.62
CA THR A 132 -1.75 16.23 -13.90
C THR A 132 -1.49 14.73 -13.85
N GLN A 133 -0.26 14.34 -14.18
CA GLN A 133 0.23 12.98 -14.04
C GLN A 133 0.96 12.83 -12.70
N LEU A 134 0.52 11.85 -11.92
CA LEU A 134 1.20 11.34 -10.73
C LEU A 134 2.05 10.14 -11.12
N THR A 135 3.30 10.12 -10.68
CA THR A 135 4.23 9.01 -10.87
C THR A 135 4.53 8.38 -9.53
N LEU A 136 4.21 7.09 -9.39
CA LEU A 136 4.40 6.33 -8.17
C LEU A 136 5.80 5.69 -8.11
N HIS A 137 6.20 5.28 -6.92
CA HIS A 137 7.51 4.68 -6.67
C HIS A 137 7.78 3.37 -7.43
N ASP A 138 6.73 2.64 -7.80
CA ASP A 138 6.78 1.42 -8.62
C ASP A 138 6.78 1.73 -10.14
N GLY A 139 6.84 3.01 -10.51
CA GLY A 139 6.82 3.47 -11.90
C GLY A 139 5.43 3.45 -12.55
N ARG A 140 4.36 3.12 -11.83
CA ARG A 140 2.98 3.32 -12.32
C ARG A 140 2.70 4.82 -12.41
N THR A 141 1.91 5.21 -13.42
CA THR A 141 1.47 6.58 -13.60
C THR A 141 -0.05 6.66 -13.57
N LEU A 142 -0.59 7.66 -12.89
CA LEU A 142 -2.03 7.96 -12.87
C LEU A 142 -2.24 9.37 -13.41
N VAL A 143 -3.30 9.58 -14.17
CA VAL A 143 -3.69 10.91 -14.65
C VAL A 143 -4.91 11.35 -13.86
N VAL A 144 -4.81 12.53 -13.25
CA VAL A 144 -5.84 13.13 -12.41
C VAL A 144 -6.08 14.57 -12.87
N GLU A 145 -7.23 15.13 -12.51
CA GLU A 145 -7.54 16.53 -12.77
C GLU A 145 -6.55 17.45 -12.04
N ASP A 146 -6.25 18.63 -12.59
CA ASP A 146 -5.18 19.52 -12.07
C ASP A 146 -5.41 19.96 -10.61
N ASP A 147 -6.67 20.13 -10.21
CA ASP A 147 -7.09 20.57 -8.88
C ASP A 147 -7.14 19.42 -7.85
N SER A 148 -6.50 18.29 -8.14
CA SER A 148 -6.47 17.16 -7.22
C SER A 148 -5.58 17.46 -5.99
N PRO A 149 -6.00 17.05 -4.78
CA PRO A 149 -5.31 17.37 -3.52
C PRO A 149 -3.96 16.65 -3.34
N TYR A 150 -3.56 15.81 -4.29
CA TYR A 150 -2.36 14.98 -4.19
C TYR A 150 -1.07 15.80 -4.34
N SER A 151 -0.16 15.64 -3.39
CA SER A 151 1.16 16.25 -3.36
C SER A 151 2.27 15.23 -3.54
N ASN A 152 3.50 15.69 -3.77
CA ASN A 152 4.67 14.81 -3.75
C ASN A 152 4.88 14.28 -2.32
N ASN A 153 5.44 13.07 -2.19
CA ASN A 153 5.65 12.33 -0.94
C ASN A 153 4.39 11.80 -0.25
N ASP A 154 3.21 12.27 -0.62
CA ASP A 154 1.95 11.64 -0.22
C ASP A 154 1.89 10.18 -0.68
N SER A 155 1.11 9.39 0.05
CA SER A 155 0.87 8.00 -0.27
C SER A 155 -0.59 7.80 -0.63
N ILE A 156 -0.84 7.09 -1.72
CA ILE A 156 -2.19 6.81 -2.21
C ILE A 156 -2.41 5.31 -2.31
N VAL A 157 -3.62 4.87 -1.98
CA VAL A 157 -4.04 3.48 -2.18
C VAL A 157 -4.73 3.38 -3.53
N VAL A 158 -4.21 2.53 -4.40
CA VAL A 158 -4.70 2.38 -5.78
C VAL A 158 -5.27 0.98 -5.95
N SER A 159 -6.44 0.88 -6.57
CA SER A 159 -7.00 -0.41 -6.97
C SER A 159 -6.07 -1.14 -7.96
N ASN A 160 -6.04 -2.48 -7.85
CA ASN A 160 -5.29 -3.32 -8.77
C ASN A 160 -6.02 -3.51 -10.11
N GLU A 161 -7.36 -3.46 -10.12
CA GLU A 161 -8.17 -3.68 -11.32
C GLU A 161 -8.49 -2.37 -12.07
N GLY A 162 -8.46 -1.23 -11.38
CA GLY A 162 -8.72 0.10 -11.94
C GLY A 162 -7.56 1.08 -11.76
N GLU A 163 -7.73 2.30 -12.28
CA GLU A 163 -6.83 3.45 -12.04
C GLU A 163 -7.37 4.38 -10.93
N GLU A 164 -8.28 3.84 -10.11
CA GLU A 164 -9.00 4.55 -9.07
C GLU A 164 -8.18 4.64 -7.79
N VAL A 165 -8.19 5.83 -7.19
CA VAL A 165 -7.59 6.09 -5.88
C VAL A 165 -8.66 5.83 -4.82
N VAL A 166 -8.37 4.89 -3.92
CA VAL A 166 -9.25 4.46 -2.83
C VAL A 166 -9.04 5.30 -1.58
N ALA A 167 -7.79 5.64 -1.28
CA ALA A 167 -7.42 6.42 -0.11
C ALA A 167 -6.20 7.29 -0.40
N HIS A 168 -6.06 8.37 0.37
CA HIS A 168 -4.98 9.35 0.28
C HIS A 168 -4.48 9.68 1.68
N PHE A 169 -3.16 9.56 1.86
CA PHE A 169 -2.45 9.87 3.08
C PHE A 169 -1.46 10.99 2.79
N THR A 170 -1.68 12.14 3.43
CA THR A 170 -0.86 13.33 3.28
C THR A 170 0.46 13.19 4.03
N TYR A 171 1.54 13.67 3.43
CA TYR A 171 2.83 13.76 4.09
C TYR A 171 2.92 15.07 4.90
N GLU A 172 2.67 14.97 6.21
CA GLU A 172 2.71 16.09 7.16
C GLU A 172 3.16 15.65 8.56
N GLU A 173 3.47 16.62 9.44
CA GLU A 173 3.77 16.35 10.86
C GLU A 173 2.58 15.64 11.52
N GLY A 174 2.85 14.59 12.30
CA GLY A 174 1.83 13.72 12.89
C GLY A 174 1.39 12.54 12.00
N ALA A 175 1.87 12.43 10.76
CA ALA A 175 1.53 11.29 9.90
C ALA A 175 2.31 10.03 10.30
N LEU A 176 1.63 8.87 10.26
CA LEU A 176 2.24 7.56 10.46
C LEU A 176 3.07 7.17 9.23
N VAL A 177 4.31 6.76 9.44
CA VAL A 177 5.26 6.47 8.37
C VAL A 177 6.08 5.22 8.63
N THR A 178 6.59 4.64 7.56
CA THR A 178 7.62 3.61 7.60
C THR A 178 8.88 4.08 6.89
N ALA A 179 10.03 3.74 7.47
CA ALA A 179 11.31 3.90 6.81
C ALA A 179 11.55 2.73 5.83
N VAL A 180 11.68 3.07 4.55
CA VAL A 180 11.79 2.09 3.47
C VAL A 180 13.23 1.70 3.13
N ARG A 181 14.19 2.54 3.51
CA ARG A 181 15.62 2.42 3.20
C ARG A 181 16.45 3.02 4.33
N GLY A 182 17.76 2.80 4.26
CA GLY A 182 18.71 3.29 5.26
C GLY A 182 18.89 2.31 6.42
N ALA A 183 19.52 2.80 7.49
CA ALA A 183 19.79 2.00 8.68
C ALA A 183 18.52 1.67 9.48
N HIS A 184 17.51 2.55 9.38
CA HIS A 184 16.23 2.44 10.07
C HIS A 184 15.15 1.75 9.23
N ALA A 185 15.51 1.13 8.10
CA ALA A 185 14.55 0.47 7.24
C ALA A 185 13.77 -0.63 7.98
N GLY A 186 12.45 -0.63 7.83
CA GLY A 186 11.50 -1.49 8.53
C GLY A 186 10.85 -0.83 9.74
N ARG A 187 11.47 0.20 10.33
CA ARG A 187 10.91 0.91 11.49
C ARG A 187 9.66 1.71 11.10
N ILE A 188 8.70 1.73 12.00
CA ILE A 188 7.45 2.47 11.89
C ILE A 188 7.44 3.54 12.98
N GLY A 189 6.90 4.71 12.66
CA GLY A 189 6.80 5.81 13.60
C GLY A 189 5.97 6.97 13.07
N THR A 190 5.84 8.00 13.87
CA THR A 190 5.09 9.21 13.53
C THR A 190 6.07 10.35 13.25
N ILE A 191 5.80 11.16 12.22
CA ILE A 191 6.63 12.33 11.91
C ILE A 191 6.48 13.36 13.03
N ASP A 192 7.57 13.73 13.69
CA ASP A 192 7.63 14.84 14.66
C ASP A 192 7.95 16.16 13.96
N GLU A 193 9.05 16.21 13.19
CA GLU A 193 9.50 17.42 12.50
C GLU A 193 10.03 17.12 11.09
N ILE A 194 9.63 17.94 10.12
CA ILE A 194 10.20 17.92 8.76
C ILE A 194 11.23 19.05 8.62
N GLN A 195 12.51 18.70 8.65
CA GLN A 195 13.61 19.66 8.58
C GLN A 195 13.97 19.99 7.13
N VAL A 196 13.32 21.03 6.61
CA VAL A 196 13.57 21.54 5.26
C VAL A 196 14.90 22.29 5.22
N THR A 197 15.89 21.69 4.56
CA THR A 197 17.21 22.32 4.38
C THR A 197 17.25 23.09 3.06
N PRO A 198 17.45 24.42 3.06
CA PRO A 198 17.58 25.18 1.82
C PRO A 198 18.82 24.75 1.05
N GLY A 199 18.67 23.99 -0.04
CA GLY A 199 19.79 23.54 -0.85
C GLY A 199 19.49 22.35 -1.75
N SER A 200 20.54 21.64 -2.13
CA SER A 200 20.45 20.38 -2.89
C SER A 200 20.64 19.14 -2.00
N SER A 201 20.81 19.34 -0.69
CA SER A 201 20.83 18.27 0.29
C SER A 201 19.41 17.77 0.49
N ASP A 202 19.27 16.47 0.73
CA ASP A 202 17.98 15.87 1.06
C ASP A 202 17.45 16.45 2.38
N ASN A 203 16.13 16.61 2.47
CA ASN A 203 15.48 17.04 3.70
C ASN A 203 15.52 15.89 4.72
N ASN A 204 15.70 16.24 5.98
CA ASN A 204 15.66 15.27 7.08
C ASN A 204 14.28 15.25 7.72
N VAL A 205 13.92 14.11 8.29
CA VAL A 205 12.65 13.85 8.96
C VAL A 205 12.97 13.20 10.29
N LEU A 206 12.49 13.81 11.36
CA LEU A 206 12.55 13.26 12.72
C LEU A 206 11.28 12.45 12.94
N ILE A 207 11.45 11.22 13.39
CA ILE A 207 10.37 10.25 13.54
C ILE A 207 10.41 9.72 14.97
N GLU A 208 9.29 9.89 15.68
CA GLU A 208 9.01 9.24 16.95
C GLU A 208 8.65 7.78 16.68
N ASP A 209 9.36 6.84 17.30
CA ASP A 209 9.17 5.43 17.03
C ASP A 209 7.84 4.91 17.60
N PHE A 210 7.11 4.12 16.82
CA PHE A 210 5.80 3.61 17.21
C PHE A 210 5.88 2.55 18.32
N GLU A 211 6.95 1.75 18.35
CA GLU A 211 7.14 0.66 19.31
C GLU A 211 7.73 1.15 20.65
N GLY A 212 8.00 2.45 20.75
CA GLY A 212 8.54 3.11 21.95
C GLY A 212 10.05 2.94 22.12
N ASP A 213 10.75 2.57 21.04
CA ASP A 213 12.20 2.61 20.95
C ASP A 213 12.74 4.04 20.76
N GLU A 214 14.04 4.19 20.54
CA GLU A 214 14.67 5.50 20.36
C GLU A 214 14.24 6.16 19.03
N ASP A 215 13.73 7.39 19.12
CA ASP A 215 13.43 8.27 17.99
C ASP A 215 14.59 8.30 17.00
N PHE A 216 14.27 8.40 15.71
CA PHE A 216 15.29 8.33 14.67
C PHE A 216 15.11 9.39 13.59
N GLU A 217 16.24 9.69 12.95
CA GLU A 217 16.33 10.66 11.86
C GLU A 217 16.60 9.91 10.55
N THR A 218 15.86 10.26 9.50
CA THR A 218 16.07 9.73 8.15
C THR A 218 15.86 10.83 7.12
N VAL A 219 16.14 10.53 5.85
CA VAL A 219 15.87 11.45 4.74
C VAL A 219 14.46 11.28 4.20
N GLU A 220 13.85 12.35 3.74
CA GLU A 220 12.48 12.40 3.18
C GLU A 220 12.24 11.35 2.07
N GLU A 221 13.26 11.06 1.25
CA GLU A 221 13.16 10.04 0.21
C GLU A 221 12.79 8.66 0.80
N TYR A 222 13.31 8.36 2.00
CA TYR A 222 13.20 7.04 2.63
C TYR A 222 11.94 6.86 3.46
N VAL A 223 11.09 7.88 3.55
CA VAL A 223 9.86 7.84 4.33
C VAL A 223 8.69 7.55 3.42
N VAL A 224 7.81 6.62 3.78
CA VAL A 224 6.51 6.41 3.12
C VAL A 224 5.42 6.52 4.16
N VAL A 225 4.40 7.32 3.88
CA VAL A 225 3.22 7.45 4.73
C VAL A 225 2.39 6.18 4.63
N ILE A 226 2.08 5.58 5.76
CA ILE A 226 1.30 4.36 5.86
C ILE A 226 0.07 4.60 6.73
N ASP A 227 -0.81 3.61 6.73
CA ASP A 227 -2.00 3.59 7.57
C ASP A 227 -1.84 2.56 8.69
N GLU A 228 -2.68 2.65 9.73
CA GLU A 228 -2.65 1.75 10.89
C GLU A 228 -2.86 0.28 10.48
N ASN A 229 -3.63 0.06 9.40
CA ASN A 229 -3.84 -1.23 8.77
C ASN A 229 -2.55 -1.91 8.22
N PHE A 230 -1.40 -1.23 8.26
CA PHE A 230 -0.11 -1.77 7.82
C PHE A 230 0.80 -2.21 8.98
N VAL A 231 0.40 -1.99 10.24
CA VAL A 231 1.23 -2.23 11.43
C VAL A 231 1.09 -3.65 12.00
N GLU A 232 -0.02 -4.35 11.75
CA GLU A 232 -0.37 -5.63 12.42
C GLU A 232 0.42 -6.89 11.99
N GLY A 233 1.62 -6.74 11.41
CA GLY A 233 2.45 -7.85 10.95
C GLY A 233 3.47 -8.41 11.95
N GLY A 234 3.65 -7.80 13.13
CA GLY A 234 4.58 -8.23 14.17
C GLY A 234 3.84 -8.67 15.44
N ASP A 235 4.04 -9.92 15.87
CA ASP A 235 3.37 -10.51 17.04
C ASP A 235 3.44 -9.65 18.32
N GLY A 236 2.30 -9.12 18.82
CA GLY A 236 2.30 -8.38 20.09
C GLY A 236 1.00 -7.69 20.57
N ALA A 237 -0.12 -8.40 20.64
CA ALA A 237 -1.31 -8.15 21.50
C ALA A 237 -1.56 -6.75 22.15
N SER A 238 -2.56 -6.02 21.63
CA SER A 238 -3.78 -5.50 22.32
C SER A 238 -4.39 -4.41 21.43
N GLY A 239 -5.47 -4.65 20.70
CA GLY A 239 -6.82 -4.57 21.24
C GLY A 239 -7.32 -3.12 21.22
N THR A 240 -7.98 -2.71 20.15
CA THR A 240 -9.20 -1.87 20.15
C THR A 240 -9.85 -2.03 18.77
N GLU A 241 -10.69 -3.06 18.66
CA GLU A 241 -11.83 -2.99 17.76
C GLU A 241 -12.77 -1.94 18.39
N GLU A 242 -12.96 -0.80 17.72
CA GLU A 242 -14.18 0.02 17.69
C GLU A 242 -13.80 1.40 17.15
N GLU A 243 -14.02 1.66 15.86
CA GLU A 243 -14.45 2.97 15.32
C GLU A 243 -14.69 2.93 13.79
N ILE A 244 -15.47 1.96 13.29
CA ILE A 244 -16.02 2.03 11.92
C ILE A 244 -17.47 1.55 11.89
N LYS A 245 -18.35 2.17 12.70
CA LYS A 245 -19.83 2.04 12.57
C LYS A 245 -20.58 3.25 13.13
N THR A 246 -20.32 4.46 12.62
CA THR A 246 -21.20 5.60 12.94
C THR A 246 -21.54 6.53 11.77
N GLU A 247 -20.92 6.37 10.59
CA GLU A 247 -21.16 7.35 9.50
C GLU A 247 -22.05 6.84 8.35
N ALA A 248 -22.51 5.57 8.39
CA ALA A 248 -23.31 4.99 7.31
C ALA A 248 -24.83 4.90 7.56
N GLU A 249 -25.33 5.34 8.73
CA GLU A 249 -26.77 5.22 9.06
C GLU A 249 -27.54 6.56 9.11
N THR A 250 -26.93 7.70 8.76
CA THR A 250 -27.63 9.01 8.80
C THR A 250 -28.18 9.46 7.43
N GLU A 251 -27.92 8.75 6.33
CA GLU A 251 -28.33 9.21 4.98
C GLU A 251 -29.32 8.29 4.26
N THR A 252 -30.13 7.51 4.99
CA THR A 252 -31.20 6.71 4.36
C THR A 252 -32.49 6.71 5.18
N GLU A 253 -32.92 7.87 5.70
CA GLU A 253 -34.29 8.06 6.19
C GLU A 253 -34.85 9.46 5.85
N THR A 254 -34.64 9.92 4.61
CA THR A 254 -35.44 11.01 4.04
C THR A 254 -35.49 10.84 2.54
N GLU A 255 -36.42 10.01 2.05
CA GLU A 255 -37.12 10.17 0.76
C GLU A 255 -37.94 8.90 0.47
N THR A 256 -39.11 8.82 1.10
CA THR A 256 -40.30 8.12 0.59
C THR A 256 -41.48 8.57 1.46
N GLU A 257 -42.70 8.50 0.94
CA GLU A 257 -43.95 9.03 1.53
C GLU A 257 -44.27 10.50 1.16
N ALA A 258 -44.31 10.80 -0.14
CA ALA A 258 -45.29 11.76 -0.66
C ALA A 258 -46.26 10.98 -1.54
N ASP A 259 -47.45 10.69 -1.00
CA ASP A 259 -48.74 10.47 -1.69
C ASP A 259 -49.63 9.56 -0.83
N ALA A 260 -50.54 10.14 -0.02
CA ALA A 260 -51.85 9.56 0.33
C ALA A 260 -52.71 10.55 1.14
N ASP A 261 -53.72 11.07 0.46
CA ASP A 261 -55.10 11.32 0.91
C ASP A 261 -55.39 12.29 2.08
N ASP A 262 -55.82 13.48 1.63
CA ASP A 262 -56.82 14.38 2.20
C ASP A 262 -58.16 13.64 2.41
N ASP A 263 -58.62 13.49 3.66
CA ASP A 263 -60.04 13.50 4.07
C ASP A 263 -60.18 12.99 5.52
N ALA A 264 -60.67 13.86 6.42
CA ALA A 264 -61.73 13.59 7.40
C ALA A 264 -61.62 14.44 8.69
N ASP A 265 -62.47 15.47 8.69
CA ASP A 265 -63.33 15.99 9.76
C ASP A 265 -62.77 16.42 11.13
N ASP A 266 -63.18 17.66 11.39
CA ASP A 266 -62.93 18.55 12.51
C ASP A 266 -63.72 18.15 13.77
N GLU A 267 -63.25 18.74 14.86
CA GLU A 267 -63.47 18.42 16.25
C GLU A 267 -64.93 18.53 16.73
N ASP A 268 -65.28 17.59 17.60
CA ASP A 268 -66.42 17.66 18.51
C ASP A 268 -66.36 18.94 19.37
N ALA A 269 -67.38 19.79 19.25
CA ALA A 269 -67.68 20.84 20.21
C ALA A 269 -69.04 20.60 20.87
N ASP A 270 -68.93 20.23 22.14
CA ASP A 270 -69.86 20.29 23.26
C ASP A 270 -70.92 21.42 23.21
N ASP A 271 -72.20 21.09 23.36
CA ASP A 271 -73.15 21.83 24.22
C ASP A 271 -74.45 21.02 24.49
N GLY A 272 -74.74 20.80 25.77
CA GLY A 272 -76.05 21.16 26.34
C GLY A 272 -77.21 20.17 26.29
N GLY A 273 -77.33 19.34 27.34
CA GLY A 273 -78.45 19.37 28.31
C GLY A 273 -79.92 19.26 27.85
N ASP A 274 -80.48 18.07 28.12
CA ASP A 274 -81.71 17.72 28.86
C ASP A 274 -83.09 18.39 28.66
N ASP A 275 -84.09 17.51 28.83
CA ASP A 275 -85.51 17.65 29.19
C ASP A 275 -86.61 17.99 28.15
N GLU A 276 -87.46 16.96 27.96
CA GLU A 276 -88.94 16.88 27.87
C GLU A 276 -89.79 17.96 27.14
#